data_AF-A0AAD4I4Q8-F1
#
_entry.id   AF-A0AAD4I4Q8-F1
#
_cell.length_a   1.000
_cell.length_b   1.000
_cell.length_c   1.000
_cell.angle_alpha   90.00
_cell.angle_beta   90.00
_cell.angle_gamma   90.00
#
_symmetry.space_group_name_H-M   'P 1'
#
loop_
_entity.id
_entity.type
_entity.pdbx_description
1 polymer ?
#
loop_
_entity_poly.entity_id
_entity_poly.type
_entity_poly.pdbx_seq_one_letter_code
_entity_poly.pdbx_strand_id
1 'polypeptide(L)'
;MAPGIIAVDVRHRSTLMKSDWFGTAISNPGFMHSLLATVALHAWVFGKDTIDAILFHRAQAIAAVNAVILTPDGISDANIGAVFNLLTIEQGLRLPFFELHEDHAAQLEIHERGLQRMVQLRGGLGAINTNRILQAFMLWHSTAHAIFNFQAPSPSTLDFISTERFPRHPPGYERHISQHLIDYCRYAGIKESLNVLVESVLFLIADLNVWFSDPESSLDPLDIQNFSCALECFLLTWLRENERLATPLEDALCVALLIFTVRTTEAFNQQSHVHHLHFAASKRLERALNCTIRTEWQNCPDLLLWILSIGAISAEPSPDSTWFVYQTSLACAEFDILSAEALLKRLHLCGWVSYKLNDAVSHLWERVVNLRLAPFFEAPSKAEDADSPAGPLQQHVAEPDLNAWESIDWPTLNLGFDHPNKGQIKDPDDRSTIAEGCGSGAPDESLYTFGSGYAFTCTYSPNRSKFLIPILLGADILGEYIGPTTQHSYSHWMNGSHNHHEQ
;
A
#
# COMPACT_ATOMS: atom_id res chain seq x y z
N MET A 1 -15.92 -10.20 14.33
CA MET A 1 -16.09 -10.01 12.86
C MET A 1 -14.86 -9.25 12.39
N ALA A 2 -14.41 -9.42 11.15
CA ALA A 2 -13.28 -8.66 10.62
C ALA A 2 -13.82 -7.46 9.82
N PRO A 3 -14.06 -6.30 10.46
CA PRO A 3 -14.43 -5.09 9.75
C PRO A 3 -13.36 -4.70 8.71
N GLY A 4 -13.70 -3.86 7.74
CA GLY A 4 -12.76 -3.14 6.86
C GLY A 4 -11.82 -3.94 5.93
N ILE A 5 -12.11 -5.20 5.62
CA ILE A 5 -11.33 -5.96 4.62
C ILE A 5 -11.53 -5.41 3.20
N ILE A 6 -12.77 -5.03 2.87
CA ILE A 6 -13.02 -4.16 1.72
C ILE A 6 -12.83 -2.74 2.24
N ALA A 7 -11.75 -2.08 1.81
CA ALA A 7 -11.31 -0.83 2.39
C ALA A 7 -12.35 0.30 2.30
N VAL A 8 -13.12 0.35 1.20
CA VAL A 8 -14.23 1.29 1.04
C VAL A 8 -15.52 0.87 1.76
N ASP A 9 -15.67 -0.37 2.24
CA ASP A 9 -16.86 -0.84 2.99
C ASP A 9 -16.85 -0.40 4.46
N VAL A 10 -16.86 0.91 4.66
CA VAL A 10 -16.87 1.57 5.98
C VAL A 10 -18.15 1.30 6.78
N ARG A 11 -19.17 0.72 6.14
CA ARG A 11 -20.46 0.37 6.75
C ARG A 11 -20.61 -1.12 7.01
N HIS A 12 -19.63 -1.93 6.60
CA HIS A 12 -19.61 -3.38 6.75
C HIS A 12 -20.87 -4.05 6.17
N ARG A 13 -21.33 -3.56 5.00
CA ARG A 13 -22.50 -4.09 4.30
C ARG A 13 -22.21 -5.39 3.57
N SER A 14 -20.96 -5.61 3.17
CA SER A 14 -20.58 -6.81 2.43
C SER A 14 -20.56 -8.04 3.34
N THR A 15 -21.29 -9.07 2.94
CA THR A 15 -21.25 -10.39 3.61
C THR A 15 -20.24 -11.34 2.98
N LEU A 16 -19.56 -10.94 1.90
CA LEU A 16 -18.74 -11.82 1.05
C LEU A 16 -17.59 -12.48 1.81
N MET A 17 -17.02 -11.78 2.80
CA MET A 17 -16.03 -12.39 3.68
C MET A 17 -16.60 -13.60 4.42
N LYS A 18 -17.82 -13.48 4.96
CA LYS A 18 -18.46 -14.55 5.71
C LYS A 18 -18.96 -15.66 4.78
N SER A 19 -19.66 -15.29 3.70
CA SER A 19 -20.31 -16.26 2.81
C SER A 19 -19.31 -16.97 1.90
N ASP A 20 -18.44 -16.21 1.25
CA ASP A 20 -17.61 -16.72 0.16
C ASP A 20 -16.22 -17.08 0.70
N TRP A 21 -15.52 -16.15 1.36
CA TRP A 21 -14.15 -16.41 1.83
C TRP A 21 -14.11 -17.47 2.93
N PHE A 22 -14.72 -17.21 4.08
CA PHE A 22 -14.76 -18.16 5.20
C PHE A 22 -15.62 -19.39 4.88
N GLY A 23 -16.75 -19.22 4.18
CA GLY A 23 -17.61 -20.35 3.79
C GLY A 23 -16.88 -21.35 2.89
N THR A 24 -16.08 -20.87 1.94
CA THR A 24 -15.23 -21.73 1.10
C THR A 24 -14.11 -22.36 1.92
N ALA A 25 -13.45 -21.58 2.79
CA ALA A 25 -12.34 -22.07 3.61
C ALA A 25 -12.76 -23.22 4.55
N ILE A 26 -13.91 -23.10 5.23
CA ILE A 26 -14.41 -24.15 6.15
C ILE A 26 -14.61 -25.49 5.43
N SER A 27 -14.96 -25.46 4.15
CA SER A 27 -15.23 -26.66 3.34
C SER A 27 -13.97 -27.24 2.67
N ASN A 28 -12.81 -26.58 2.79
CA ASN A 28 -11.56 -26.99 2.16
C ASN A 28 -10.37 -26.91 3.15
N PRO A 29 -9.80 -28.05 3.56
CA PRO A 29 -8.71 -28.08 4.53
C PRO A 29 -7.47 -27.26 4.14
N GLY A 30 -7.10 -27.28 2.86
CA GLY A 30 -5.94 -26.52 2.36
C GLY A 30 -6.15 -25.01 2.49
N PHE A 31 -7.34 -24.55 2.14
CA PHE A 31 -7.69 -23.14 2.24
C PHE A 31 -7.85 -22.70 3.69
N MET A 32 -8.46 -23.52 4.56
CA MET A 32 -8.55 -23.20 5.98
C MET A 32 -7.17 -23.08 6.62
N HIS A 33 -6.27 -24.02 6.35
CA HIS A 33 -4.92 -23.97 6.90
C HIS A 33 -4.11 -22.79 6.35
N SER A 34 -4.21 -22.47 5.06
CA SER A 34 -3.49 -21.31 4.53
C SER A 34 -4.04 -20.01 5.12
N LEU A 35 -5.35 -19.91 5.32
CA LEU A 35 -5.97 -18.75 5.98
C LEU A 35 -5.50 -18.62 7.44
N LEU A 36 -5.44 -19.72 8.19
CA LEU A 36 -4.92 -19.72 9.55
C LEU A 36 -3.44 -19.34 9.61
N ALA A 37 -2.64 -19.73 8.62
CA ALA A 37 -1.24 -19.30 8.51
C ALA A 37 -1.13 -17.78 8.25
N THR A 38 -1.99 -17.19 7.41
CA THR A 38 -2.06 -15.73 7.21
C THR A 38 -2.46 -15.01 8.51
N VAL A 39 -3.42 -15.57 9.28
CA VAL A 39 -3.82 -15.04 10.59
C VAL A 39 -2.68 -15.13 11.61
N ALA A 40 -1.97 -16.26 11.67
CA ALA A 40 -0.82 -16.45 12.56
C ALA A 40 0.31 -15.47 12.21
N LEU A 41 0.58 -15.26 10.91
CA LEU A 41 1.58 -14.30 10.44
C LEU A 41 1.23 -12.88 10.89
N HIS A 42 -0.02 -12.47 10.71
CA HIS A 42 -0.50 -11.19 11.21
C HIS A 42 -0.35 -11.07 12.73
N ALA A 43 -0.84 -12.06 13.48
CA ALA A 43 -0.75 -12.06 14.93
C ALA A 43 0.71 -11.98 15.41
N TRP A 44 1.63 -12.70 14.77
CA TRP A 44 3.07 -12.64 15.05
C TRP A 44 3.65 -11.24 14.82
N VAL A 45 3.31 -10.56 13.72
CA VAL A 45 3.81 -9.19 13.45
C VAL A 45 3.34 -8.21 14.53
N PHE A 46 2.13 -8.41 15.07
CA PHE A 46 1.61 -7.63 16.19
C PHE A 46 2.04 -8.16 17.58
N GLY A 47 2.99 -9.10 17.63
CA GLY A 47 3.56 -9.64 18.88
C GLY A 47 2.61 -10.54 19.66
N LYS A 48 1.59 -11.10 19.02
CA LYS A 48 0.52 -11.91 19.62
C LYS A 48 0.63 -13.42 19.37
N ASP A 49 1.58 -13.88 18.54
CA ASP A 49 1.71 -15.30 18.19
C ASP A 49 3.18 -15.72 17.96
N THR A 50 3.42 -17.03 17.78
CA THR A 50 4.73 -17.62 17.50
C THR A 50 4.90 -17.95 16.02
N ILE A 51 6.16 -18.06 15.60
CA ILE A 51 6.49 -18.47 14.24
C ILE A 51 6.06 -19.92 13.95
N ASP A 52 6.02 -20.77 14.99
CA ASP A 52 5.63 -22.18 14.88
C ASP A 52 4.19 -22.35 14.36
N ALA A 53 3.27 -21.47 14.77
CA ALA A 53 1.89 -21.51 14.30
C ALA A 53 1.81 -21.21 12.79
N ILE A 54 2.61 -20.25 12.30
CA ILE A 54 2.73 -19.92 10.88
C ILE A 54 3.23 -21.14 10.10
N LEU A 55 4.36 -21.72 10.55
CA LEU A 55 5.01 -22.84 9.88
C LEU A 55 4.15 -24.10 9.89
N PHE A 56 3.48 -24.40 11.00
CA PHE A 56 2.58 -25.54 11.13
C PHE A 56 1.43 -25.45 10.12
N HIS A 57 0.70 -24.34 10.12
CA HIS A 57 -0.45 -24.17 9.23
C HIS A 57 -0.04 -24.08 7.76
N ARG A 58 1.10 -23.44 7.46
CA ARG A 58 1.71 -23.44 6.14
C ARG A 58 1.97 -24.86 5.64
N ALA A 59 2.63 -25.70 6.44
CA ALA A 59 2.96 -27.08 6.06
C ALA A 59 1.69 -27.92 5.80
N GLN A 60 0.66 -27.77 6.65
CA GLN A 60 -0.63 -28.46 6.46
C GLN A 60 -1.34 -28.01 5.17
N ALA A 61 -1.31 -26.71 4.88
CA ALA A 61 -1.89 -26.17 3.64
C ALA A 61 -1.19 -26.74 2.40
N ILE A 62 0.14 -26.76 2.38
CA ILE A 62 0.93 -27.34 1.27
C ILE A 62 0.59 -28.83 1.07
N ALA A 63 0.53 -29.60 2.16
CA ALA A 63 0.19 -31.01 2.09
C ALA A 63 -1.22 -31.24 1.51
N ALA A 64 -2.20 -30.45 1.94
CA ALA A 64 -3.58 -30.53 1.47
C ALA A 64 -3.72 -30.13 -0.01
N VAL A 65 -3.06 -29.05 -0.44
CA VAL A 65 -3.02 -28.62 -1.86
C VAL A 65 -2.43 -29.73 -2.73
N ASN A 66 -1.28 -30.28 -2.34
CA ASN A 66 -0.60 -31.32 -3.11
C ASN A 66 -1.40 -32.61 -3.21
N ALA A 67 -2.22 -32.93 -2.20
CA ALA A 67 -3.08 -34.11 -2.22
C ALA A 67 -4.17 -34.06 -3.29
N VAL A 68 -4.59 -32.85 -3.71
CA VAL A 68 -5.69 -32.66 -4.68
C VAL A 68 -5.25 -32.06 -6.01
N ILE A 69 -4.00 -31.65 -6.17
CA ILE A 69 -3.53 -30.88 -7.35
C ILE A 69 -3.67 -31.61 -8.69
N LEU A 70 -3.65 -32.96 -8.68
CA LEU A 70 -3.83 -33.80 -9.86
C LEU A 70 -5.28 -34.27 -10.07
N THR A 71 -6.21 -33.85 -9.21
CA THR A 71 -7.64 -34.17 -9.34
C THR A 71 -8.39 -33.01 -10.01
N PRO A 72 -9.65 -33.19 -10.44
CA PRO A 72 -10.47 -32.08 -10.95
C PRO A 72 -10.62 -30.91 -9.96
N ASP A 73 -10.57 -31.20 -8.65
CA ASP A 73 -10.64 -30.18 -7.58
C ASP A 73 -9.33 -29.39 -7.43
N GLY A 74 -8.25 -29.84 -8.07
CA GLY A 74 -6.96 -29.17 -8.08
C GLY A 74 -7.01 -27.73 -8.61
N ILE A 75 -8.00 -27.40 -9.45
CA ILE A 75 -8.23 -26.04 -9.98
C ILE A 75 -9.52 -25.40 -9.44
N SER A 76 -10.07 -25.92 -8.34
CA SER A 76 -11.23 -25.30 -7.66
C SER A 76 -10.85 -23.92 -7.09
N ASP A 77 -11.83 -23.02 -6.99
CA ASP A 77 -11.63 -21.69 -6.39
C ASP A 77 -11.06 -21.80 -4.96
N ALA A 78 -11.44 -22.83 -4.20
CA ALA A 78 -10.90 -23.10 -2.87
C ALA A 78 -9.40 -23.44 -2.90
N ASN A 79 -8.96 -24.31 -3.82
CA ASN A 79 -7.55 -24.69 -3.93
C ASN A 79 -6.70 -23.54 -4.49
N ILE A 80 -7.25 -22.74 -5.41
CA ILE A 80 -6.63 -21.51 -5.90
C ILE A 80 -6.46 -20.51 -4.74
N GLY A 81 -7.50 -20.30 -3.92
CA GLY A 81 -7.44 -19.47 -2.72
C GLY A 81 -6.40 -19.96 -1.71
N ALA A 82 -6.23 -21.28 -1.57
CA ALA A 82 -5.20 -21.86 -0.72
C ALA A 82 -3.78 -21.47 -1.17
N VAL A 83 -3.48 -21.63 -2.47
CA VAL A 83 -2.18 -21.29 -3.05
C VAL A 83 -1.95 -19.77 -3.06
N PHE A 84 -2.99 -18.97 -3.28
CA PHE A 84 -2.90 -17.52 -3.16
C PHE A 84 -2.51 -17.09 -1.74
N ASN A 85 -3.14 -17.62 -0.70
CA ASN A 85 -2.73 -17.32 0.67
C ASN A 85 -1.28 -17.75 0.94
N LEU A 86 -0.85 -18.93 0.45
CA LEU A 86 0.54 -19.39 0.58
C LEU A 86 1.54 -18.44 -0.07
N LEU A 87 1.27 -17.96 -1.29
CA LEU A 87 2.09 -16.94 -1.95
C LEU A 87 2.30 -15.72 -1.04
N THR A 88 1.23 -15.28 -0.39
CA THR A 88 1.22 -14.04 0.40
C THR A 88 1.91 -14.21 1.74
N ILE A 89 1.88 -15.44 2.28
CA ILE A 89 2.68 -15.85 3.43
C ILE A 89 4.16 -15.83 3.07
N GLU A 90 4.57 -16.40 1.93
CA GLU A 90 5.98 -16.38 1.51
C GLU A 90 6.49 -14.95 1.32
N GLN A 91 5.68 -14.06 0.76
CA GLN A 91 6.04 -12.64 0.67
C GLN A 91 6.23 -12.00 2.05
N GLY A 92 5.36 -12.29 3.01
CA GLY A 92 5.50 -11.79 4.38
C GLY A 92 6.71 -12.38 5.13
N LEU A 93 7.05 -13.64 4.87
CA LEU A 93 8.22 -14.30 5.46
C LEU A 93 9.57 -13.79 4.91
N ARG A 94 9.56 -13.02 3.82
CA ARG A 94 10.77 -12.37 3.28
C ARG A 94 11.19 -11.11 4.02
N LEU A 95 10.41 -10.67 5.01
CA LEU A 95 10.76 -9.47 5.76
C LEU A 95 12.05 -9.71 6.58
N PRO A 96 12.94 -8.71 6.71
CA PRO A 96 14.29 -8.90 7.26
C PRO A 96 14.36 -9.47 8.68
N PHE A 97 13.24 -9.46 9.42
CA PHE A 97 13.13 -9.97 10.78
C PHE A 97 12.87 -11.49 10.86
N PHE A 98 12.63 -12.16 9.74
CA PHE A 98 12.56 -13.62 9.68
C PHE A 98 13.94 -14.19 9.31
N GLU A 99 14.65 -14.75 10.28
CA GLU A 99 15.90 -15.49 10.06
C GLU A 99 15.62 -16.98 9.81
N LEU A 100 14.84 -17.26 8.77
CA LEU A 100 14.52 -18.64 8.38
C LEU A 100 15.62 -19.20 7.48
N HIS A 101 16.01 -20.46 7.73
CA HIS A 101 17.05 -21.17 6.98
C HIS A 101 16.52 -21.80 5.66
N GLU A 102 15.26 -21.53 5.31
CA GLU A 102 14.64 -22.01 4.08
C GLU A 102 14.86 -21.04 2.91
N ASP A 103 14.94 -21.59 1.69
CA ASP A 103 14.95 -20.79 0.47
C ASP A 103 13.54 -20.27 0.14
N HIS A 104 13.12 -19.22 0.85
CA HIS A 104 11.83 -18.54 0.64
C HIS A 104 11.69 -17.93 -0.75
N ALA A 105 12.80 -17.57 -1.41
CA ALA A 105 12.76 -17.06 -2.77
C ALA A 105 12.32 -18.17 -3.74
N ALA A 106 12.85 -19.38 -3.60
CA ALA A 106 12.41 -20.53 -4.39
C ALA A 106 10.95 -20.91 -4.09
N GLN A 107 10.52 -20.89 -2.82
CA GLN A 107 9.13 -21.19 -2.44
C GLN A 107 8.14 -20.18 -3.03
N LEU A 108 8.49 -18.89 -2.97
CA LEU A 108 7.71 -17.82 -3.59
C LEU A 108 7.54 -18.07 -5.09
N GLU A 109 8.63 -18.37 -5.81
CA GLU A 109 8.59 -18.64 -7.26
C GLU A 109 7.74 -19.88 -7.59
N ILE A 110 7.77 -20.91 -6.74
CA ILE A 110 6.92 -22.11 -6.91
C ILE A 110 5.44 -21.74 -6.77
N HIS A 111 5.06 -21.02 -5.70
CA HIS A 111 3.67 -20.64 -5.48
C HIS A 111 3.16 -19.63 -6.51
N GLU A 112 3.99 -18.69 -6.94
CA GLU A 112 3.63 -17.72 -7.99
C GLU A 112 3.36 -18.42 -9.32
N ARG A 113 4.29 -19.24 -9.81
CA ARG A 113 4.10 -20.00 -11.05
C ARG A 113 2.95 -20.99 -10.96
N GLY A 114 2.81 -21.65 -9.81
CA GLY A 114 1.70 -22.56 -9.51
C GLY A 114 0.35 -21.85 -9.62
N LEU A 115 0.20 -20.72 -8.94
CA LEU A 115 -1.01 -19.90 -8.97
C LEU A 115 -1.32 -19.41 -10.38
N GLN A 116 -0.35 -18.84 -11.08
CA GLN A 116 -0.52 -18.40 -12.48
C GLN A 116 -1.01 -19.54 -13.36
N ARG A 117 -0.43 -20.74 -13.22
CA ARG A 117 -0.84 -21.91 -13.99
C ARG A 117 -2.26 -22.37 -13.64
N MET A 118 -2.63 -22.39 -12.36
CA MET A 118 -3.98 -22.76 -11.93
C MET A 118 -5.03 -21.80 -12.48
N VAL A 119 -4.78 -20.48 -12.42
CA VAL A 119 -5.67 -19.45 -12.98
C VAL A 119 -5.81 -19.61 -14.50
N GLN A 120 -4.71 -19.84 -15.21
CA GLN A 120 -4.76 -20.10 -16.65
C GLN A 120 -5.59 -21.34 -17.00
N LEU A 121 -5.39 -22.45 -16.27
CA LEU A 121 -6.15 -23.69 -16.46
C LEU A 121 -7.63 -23.52 -16.11
N ARG A 122 -7.96 -22.63 -15.17
CA ARG A 122 -9.34 -22.26 -14.82
C ARG A 122 -10.02 -21.45 -15.92
N GLY A 123 -9.26 -20.81 -16.81
CA GLY A 123 -9.77 -19.94 -17.87
C GLY A 123 -9.55 -18.45 -17.62
N GLY A 124 -8.60 -18.09 -16.77
CA GLY A 124 -8.30 -16.71 -16.39
C GLY A 124 -9.00 -16.28 -15.10
N LEU A 125 -8.72 -15.04 -14.66
CA LEU A 125 -9.26 -14.51 -13.39
C LEU A 125 -10.79 -14.34 -13.45
N GLY A 126 -11.34 -14.02 -14.62
CA GLY A 126 -12.80 -13.95 -14.86
C GLY A 126 -13.53 -15.28 -14.65
N ALA A 127 -12.84 -16.41 -14.74
CA ALA A 127 -13.42 -17.74 -14.53
C ALA A 127 -13.56 -18.12 -13.04
N ILE A 128 -12.98 -17.34 -12.11
CA ILE A 128 -13.18 -17.48 -10.66
C ILE A 128 -14.50 -16.79 -10.30
N ASN A 129 -15.61 -17.52 -10.48
CA ASN A 129 -16.95 -16.96 -10.35
C ASN A 129 -17.75 -17.52 -9.16
N THR A 130 -17.24 -18.55 -8.48
CA THR A 130 -17.89 -19.10 -7.27
C THR A 130 -17.42 -18.42 -5.99
N ASN A 131 -16.34 -17.66 -6.06
CA ASN A 131 -15.80 -16.87 -4.95
C ASN A 131 -15.38 -15.47 -5.43
N ARG A 132 -16.32 -14.51 -5.42
CA ARG A 132 -16.08 -13.14 -5.93
C ARG A 132 -14.99 -12.41 -5.15
N ILE A 133 -14.91 -12.66 -3.85
CA ILE A 133 -13.93 -11.99 -2.99
C ILE A 133 -12.51 -12.53 -3.21
N LEU A 134 -12.34 -13.81 -3.56
CA LEU A 134 -11.04 -14.33 -4.01
C LEU A 134 -10.59 -13.67 -5.30
N GLN A 135 -11.48 -13.55 -6.30
CA GLN A 135 -11.18 -12.86 -7.54
C GLN A 135 -10.71 -11.41 -7.26
N ALA A 136 -11.42 -10.71 -6.38
CA ALA A 136 -11.07 -9.35 -5.97
C ALA A 136 -9.71 -9.29 -5.25
N PHE A 137 -9.44 -10.18 -4.30
CA PHE A 137 -8.15 -10.22 -3.61
C PHE A 137 -6.98 -10.47 -4.54
N MET A 138 -7.14 -11.34 -5.54
CA MET A 138 -6.11 -11.56 -6.54
C MET A 138 -5.86 -10.31 -7.40
N LEU A 139 -6.92 -9.60 -7.79
CA LEU A 139 -6.80 -8.30 -8.47
C LEU A 139 -6.06 -7.30 -7.57
N TRP A 140 -6.54 -7.06 -6.35
CA TRP A 140 -5.99 -6.06 -5.43
C TRP A 140 -4.53 -6.36 -5.11
N HIS A 141 -4.21 -7.64 -4.86
CA HIS A 141 -2.85 -8.11 -4.65
C HIS A 141 -1.94 -7.76 -5.82
N SER A 142 -2.35 -8.14 -7.04
CA SER A 142 -1.56 -7.84 -8.24
C SER A 142 -1.41 -6.34 -8.48
N THR A 143 -2.48 -5.56 -8.29
CA THR A 143 -2.48 -4.11 -8.51
C THR A 143 -1.52 -3.45 -7.55
N ALA A 144 -1.62 -3.73 -6.26
CA ALA A 144 -0.83 -3.01 -5.29
C ALA A 144 0.62 -3.55 -5.20
N HIS A 145 0.91 -4.78 -5.65
CA HIS A 145 2.27 -5.20 -5.98
C HIS A 145 2.86 -4.36 -7.14
N ALA A 146 2.08 -4.08 -8.19
CA ALA A 146 2.51 -3.24 -9.30
C ALA A 146 2.75 -1.79 -8.84
N ILE A 147 1.87 -1.23 -8.00
CA ILE A 147 2.04 0.11 -7.41
C ILE A 147 3.27 0.18 -6.53
N PHE A 148 3.42 -0.78 -5.60
CA PHE A 148 4.55 -0.83 -4.68
C PHE A 148 5.89 -0.82 -5.43
N ASN A 149 6.02 -1.66 -6.47
CA ASN A 149 7.23 -1.69 -7.30
C ASN A 149 7.27 -0.60 -8.38
N PHE A 150 6.20 0.19 -8.48
CA PHE A 150 5.98 1.17 -9.55
C PHE A 150 6.15 0.57 -10.95
N GLN A 151 5.71 -0.67 -11.16
CA GLN A 151 5.85 -1.45 -12.39
C GLN A 151 4.54 -1.57 -13.17
N ALA A 152 4.63 -2.00 -14.43
CA ALA A 152 3.44 -2.33 -15.21
C ALA A 152 2.66 -3.48 -14.54
N PRO A 153 1.32 -3.44 -14.53
CA PRO A 153 0.51 -4.56 -14.07
C PRO A 153 0.77 -5.82 -14.90
N SER A 154 0.55 -7.00 -14.30
CA SER A 154 0.73 -8.25 -15.03
C SER A 154 -0.23 -8.35 -16.24
N PRO A 155 0.18 -9.00 -17.35
CA PRO A 155 -0.70 -9.15 -18.52
C PRO A 155 -2.03 -9.85 -18.20
N SER A 156 -2.03 -10.84 -17.30
CA SER A 156 -3.26 -11.52 -16.85
C SER A 156 -4.20 -10.59 -16.09
N THR A 157 -3.66 -9.65 -15.32
CA THR A 157 -4.46 -8.62 -14.63
C THR A 157 -5.06 -7.66 -15.65
N LEU A 158 -4.27 -7.22 -16.64
CA LEU A 158 -4.75 -6.33 -17.71
C LEU A 158 -5.84 -6.97 -18.57
N ASP A 159 -5.69 -8.24 -18.93
CA ASP A 159 -6.70 -9.01 -19.68
C ASP A 159 -8.02 -9.09 -18.89
N PHE A 160 -7.93 -9.37 -17.59
CA PHE A 160 -9.11 -9.40 -16.72
C PHE A 160 -9.82 -8.04 -16.64
N ILE A 161 -9.11 -6.95 -16.33
CA ILE A 161 -9.75 -5.63 -16.21
C ILE A 161 -10.29 -5.10 -17.55
N SER A 162 -9.71 -5.52 -18.69
CA SER A 162 -10.15 -5.10 -20.02
C SER A 162 -11.40 -5.86 -20.48
N THR A 163 -11.57 -7.10 -20.03
CA THR A 163 -12.73 -7.95 -20.35
C THR A 163 -13.90 -7.72 -19.39
N GLU A 164 -13.60 -7.40 -18.13
CA GLU A 164 -14.59 -7.04 -17.14
C GLU A 164 -15.17 -5.64 -17.36
N ARG A 165 -16.44 -5.48 -16.97
CA ARG A 165 -17.12 -4.19 -17.04
C ARG A 165 -17.01 -3.49 -15.69
N PHE A 166 -16.06 -2.58 -15.55
CA PHE A 166 -15.95 -1.70 -14.39
C PHE A 166 -16.32 -0.25 -14.73
N PRO A 167 -16.96 0.48 -13.81
CA PRO A 167 -17.65 -0.02 -12.61
C PRO A 167 -18.99 -0.68 -12.98
N ARG A 168 -19.47 -1.61 -12.15
CA ARG A 168 -20.81 -2.20 -12.27
C ARG A 168 -21.78 -1.35 -11.46
N HIS A 169 -22.68 -0.66 -12.15
CA HIS A 169 -23.66 0.20 -11.50
C HIS A 169 -25.08 -0.35 -11.58
N PRO A 170 -25.92 -0.09 -10.57
CA PRO A 170 -27.32 -0.47 -10.63
C PRO A 170 -28.04 0.28 -11.75
N PRO A 171 -29.07 -0.33 -12.39
CA PRO A 171 -29.81 0.33 -13.46
C PRO A 171 -30.40 1.68 -13.01
N GLY A 172 -30.21 2.71 -13.82
CA GLY A 172 -30.72 4.06 -13.55
C GLY A 172 -29.85 4.93 -12.66
N TYR A 173 -28.68 4.45 -12.22
CA TYR A 173 -27.70 5.29 -11.53
C TYR A 173 -27.03 6.27 -12.51
N GLU A 174 -27.12 7.56 -12.21
CA GLU A 174 -26.48 8.63 -12.97
C GLU A 174 -25.35 9.26 -12.14
N ARG A 175 -24.20 9.46 -12.77
CA ARG A 175 -23.04 10.10 -12.15
C ARG A 175 -23.05 11.59 -12.49
N HIS A 176 -22.78 12.41 -11.50
CA HIS A 176 -22.55 13.84 -11.71
C HIS A 176 -21.09 14.16 -11.44
N ILE A 177 -20.33 14.38 -12.51
CA ILE A 177 -18.94 14.80 -12.44
C ILE A 177 -18.80 16.30 -12.73
N SER A 178 -17.83 16.94 -12.08
CA SER A 178 -17.43 18.30 -12.42
C SER A 178 -16.71 18.31 -13.76
N GLN A 179 -17.15 19.15 -14.68
CA GLN A 179 -16.51 19.34 -15.98
C GLN A 179 -15.20 20.16 -15.88
N HIS A 180 -14.99 20.83 -14.74
CA HIS A 180 -13.92 21.82 -14.56
C HIS A 180 -12.50 21.24 -14.69
N LEU A 181 -12.23 20.08 -14.08
CA LEU A 181 -10.92 19.41 -14.22
C LEU A 181 -10.64 19.03 -15.68
N ILE A 182 -11.64 18.48 -16.36
CA ILE A 182 -11.52 18.08 -17.77
C ILE A 182 -11.22 19.30 -18.63
N ASP A 183 -11.90 20.42 -18.37
CA ASP A 183 -11.65 21.66 -19.10
C ASP A 183 -10.22 22.15 -18.87
N TYR A 184 -9.71 22.12 -17.63
CA TYR A 184 -8.29 22.43 -17.37
C TYR A 184 -7.33 21.50 -18.10
N CYS A 185 -7.60 20.20 -18.13
CA CYS A 185 -6.75 19.27 -18.88
C CYS A 185 -6.76 19.59 -20.38
N ARG A 186 -7.91 19.97 -20.95
CA ARG A 186 -7.98 20.42 -22.35
C ARG A 186 -7.20 21.71 -22.58
N TYR A 187 -7.33 22.70 -21.70
CA TYR A 187 -6.58 23.96 -21.80
C TYR A 187 -5.07 23.77 -21.66
N ALA A 188 -4.63 22.84 -20.80
CA ALA A 188 -3.23 22.49 -20.63
C ALA A 188 -2.68 21.59 -21.77
N GLY A 189 -3.50 21.21 -22.74
CA GLY A 189 -3.08 20.39 -23.88
C GLY A 189 -2.75 18.94 -23.51
N ILE A 190 -3.37 18.41 -22.44
CA ILE A 190 -3.21 17.01 -22.02
C ILE A 190 -3.69 16.06 -23.11
N LYS A 191 -2.91 15.01 -23.38
CA LYS A 191 -3.30 13.93 -24.30
C LYS A 191 -4.67 13.36 -23.99
N GLU A 192 -5.42 13.08 -25.06
CA GLU A 192 -6.75 12.51 -24.96
C GLU A 192 -6.78 11.17 -24.21
N SER A 193 -5.75 10.34 -24.37
CA SER A 193 -5.63 9.07 -23.64
C SER A 193 -5.55 9.26 -22.12
N LEU A 194 -4.92 10.34 -21.64
CA LEU A 194 -4.90 10.67 -20.21
C LEU A 194 -6.21 11.35 -19.77
N ASN A 195 -6.85 12.15 -20.62
CA ASN A 195 -8.17 12.75 -20.33
C ASN A 195 -9.24 11.69 -20.07
N VAL A 196 -9.22 10.56 -20.80
CA VAL A 196 -10.13 9.43 -20.55
C VAL A 196 -9.92 8.85 -19.14
N LEU A 197 -8.68 8.79 -18.66
CA LEU A 197 -8.37 8.32 -17.31
C LEU A 197 -8.78 9.37 -16.25
N VAL A 198 -8.59 10.66 -16.52
CA VAL A 198 -9.07 11.76 -15.68
C VAL A 198 -10.59 11.66 -15.50
N GLU A 199 -11.34 11.49 -16.58
CA GLU A 199 -12.80 11.32 -16.53
C GLU A 199 -13.19 10.09 -15.71
N SER A 200 -12.46 8.98 -15.88
CA SER A 200 -12.72 7.76 -15.12
C SER A 200 -12.45 7.90 -13.63
N VAL A 201 -11.41 8.66 -13.23
CA VAL A 201 -11.16 9.01 -11.83
C VAL A 201 -12.26 9.94 -11.28
N LEU A 202 -12.78 10.88 -12.08
CA LEU A 202 -13.93 11.69 -11.68
C LEU A 202 -15.18 10.84 -11.46
N PHE A 203 -15.40 9.79 -12.25
CA PHE A 203 -16.48 8.82 -11.99
C PHE A 203 -16.28 8.11 -10.66
N LEU A 204 -15.07 7.66 -10.35
CA LEU A 204 -14.77 7.05 -9.04
C LEU A 204 -15.03 8.03 -7.90
N ILE A 205 -14.64 9.30 -8.05
CA ILE A 205 -14.89 10.35 -7.06
C ILE A 205 -16.39 10.53 -6.81
N ALA A 206 -17.20 10.58 -7.87
CA ALA A 206 -18.65 10.68 -7.74
C ALA A 206 -19.23 9.47 -6.99
N ASP A 207 -18.82 8.25 -7.35
CA ASP A 207 -19.27 7.02 -6.69
C ASP A 207 -18.87 6.98 -5.21
N LEU A 208 -17.64 7.35 -4.87
CA LEU A 208 -17.16 7.41 -3.49
C LEU A 208 -17.94 8.46 -2.68
N ASN A 209 -18.21 9.63 -3.24
CA ASN A 209 -18.98 10.66 -2.53
C ASN A 209 -20.43 10.23 -2.29
N VAL A 210 -21.08 9.59 -3.28
CA VAL A 210 -22.42 9.01 -3.10
C VAL A 210 -22.36 7.92 -2.03
N TRP A 211 -21.42 6.99 -2.16
CA TRP A 211 -21.24 5.89 -1.22
C TRP A 211 -21.02 6.37 0.20
N PHE A 212 -20.16 7.36 0.44
CA PHE A 212 -19.90 7.86 1.79
C PHE A 212 -21.00 8.74 2.34
N SER A 213 -21.63 9.58 1.51
CA SER A 213 -22.60 10.59 1.96
C SER A 213 -24.01 10.06 2.15
N ASP A 214 -24.43 9.05 1.37
CA ASP A 214 -25.77 8.48 1.47
C ASP A 214 -25.73 7.10 2.12
N PRO A 215 -26.17 6.95 3.39
CA PRO A 215 -26.30 5.67 4.08
C PRO A 215 -27.02 4.63 3.25
N GLU A 216 -28.05 4.99 2.49
CA GLU A 216 -28.90 4.06 1.73
C GLU A 216 -28.42 3.81 0.30
N SER A 217 -27.20 4.26 -0.04
CA SER A 217 -26.60 4.03 -1.36
C SER A 217 -26.66 2.56 -1.77
N SER A 218 -27.11 2.34 -3.00
CA SER A 218 -27.22 1.03 -3.64
C SER A 218 -25.92 0.55 -4.31
N LEU A 219 -24.83 1.30 -4.19
CA LEU A 219 -23.55 0.92 -4.77
C LEU A 219 -22.94 -0.27 -3.99
N ASP A 220 -22.30 -1.19 -4.71
CA ASP A 220 -21.56 -2.31 -4.10
C ASP A 220 -20.13 -1.83 -3.78
N PRO A 221 -19.71 -1.81 -2.50
CA PRO A 221 -18.36 -1.39 -2.13
C PRO A 221 -17.27 -2.29 -2.76
N LEU A 222 -17.57 -3.57 -3.06
CA LEU A 222 -16.62 -4.42 -3.78
C LEU A 222 -16.40 -3.92 -5.21
N ASP A 223 -17.47 -3.53 -5.91
CA ASP A 223 -17.38 -3.06 -7.29
C ASP A 223 -16.69 -1.70 -7.37
N ILE A 224 -16.88 -0.82 -6.37
CA ILE A 224 -16.11 0.44 -6.23
C ILE A 224 -14.61 0.14 -6.04
N GLN A 225 -14.25 -0.78 -5.13
CA GLN A 225 -12.84 -1.14 -4.89
C GLN A 225 -12.20 -1.79 -6.11
N ASN A 226 -12.92 -2.66 -6.81
CA ASN A 226 -12.40 -3.27 -8.04
C ASN A 226 -12.21 -2.23 -9.15
N PHE A 227 -13.12 -1.26 -9.25
CA PHE A 227 -12.97 -0.17 -10.22
C PHE A 227 -11.75 0.70 -9.91
N SER A 228 -11.48 1.02 -8.62
CA SER A 228 -10.27 1.76 -8.27
C SER A 228 -9.00 0.99 -8.62
N CYS A 229 -8.95 -0.31 -8.35
CA CYS A 229 -7.79 -1.14 -8.73
C CYS A 229 -7.60 -1.24 -10.25
N ALA A 230 -8.68 -1.27 -11.03
CA ALA A 230 -8.59 -1.22 -12.49
C ALA A 230 -8.02 0.13 -12.97
N LEU A 231 -8.48 1.25 -12.38
CA LEU A 231 -7.94 2.58 -12.69
C LEU A 231 -6.47 2.73 -12.34
N GLU A 232 -6.06 2.23 -11.17
CA GLU A 232 -4.66 2.20 -10.76
C GLU A 232 -3.79 1.44 -11.78
N CYS A 233 -4.27 0.30 -12.27
CA CYS A 233 -3.61 -0.44 -13.33
C CYS A 233 -3.53 0.35 -14.64
N PHE A 234 -4.63 1.00 -15.07
CA PHE A 234 -4.62 1.80 -16.31
C PHE A 234 -3.69 3.02 -16.21
N LEU A 235 -3.63 3.69 -15.05
CA LEU A 235 -2.72 4.81 -14.82
C LEU A 235 -1.25 4.36 -14.85
N LEU A 236 -0.92 3.22 -14.22
CA LEU A 236 0.43 2.65 -14.29
C LEU A 236 0.80 2.25 -15.72
N THR A 237 -0.11 1.61 -16.46
CA THR A 237 0.10 1.27 -17.86
C THR A 237 0.34 2.52 -18.70
N TRP A 238 -0.47 3.56 -18.52
CA TRP A 238 -0.30 4.83 -19.24
C TRP A 238 1.08 5.45 -18.99
N LEU A 239 1.52 5.50 -17.72
CA LEU A 239 2.86 5.99 -17.36
C LEU A 239 3.98 5.22 -18.05
N ARG A 240 3.83 3.90 -18.17
CA ARG A 240 4.83 3.04 -18.81
C ARG A 240 4.85 3.18 -20.32
N GLU A 241 3.69 3.23 -20.96
CA GLU A 241 3.59 3.41 -22.40
C GLU A 241 4.02 4.80 -22.86
N ASN A 242 3.91 5.81 -21.97
CA ASN A 242 4.23 7.20 -22.27
C ASN A 242 5.52 7.70 -21.60
N GLU A 243 6.35 6.82 -21.01
CA GLU A 243 7.50 7.21 -20.19
C GLU A 243 8.48 8.18 -20.87
N ARG A 244 8.60 8.12 -22.21
CA ARG A 244 9.46 9.01 -23.02
C ARG A 244 8.71 10.08 -23.82
N LEU A 245 7.39 10.06 -23.77
CA LEU A 245 6.53 10.91 -24.59
C LEU A 245 5.68 11.86 -23.74
N ALA A 246 5.50 11.57 -22.45
CA ALA A 246 4.76 12.39 -21.51
C ALA A 246 5.51 13.70 -21.25
N THR A 247 4.76 14.81 -21.21
CA THR A 247 5.33 16.06 -20.68
C THR A 247 5.45 15.93 -19.15
N PRO A 248 6.31 16.73 -18.49
CA PRO A 248 6.40 16.73 -17.03
C PRO A 248 5.05 17.01 -16.34
N LEU A 249 4.22 17.86 -16.93
CA LEU A 249 2.87 18.14 -16.45
C LEU A 249 1.95 16.91 -16.56
N GLU A 250 1.94 16.22 -17.71
CA GLU A 250 1.16 14.98 -17.89
C GLU A 250 1.61 13.89 -16.91
N ASP A 251 2.92 13.73 -16.70
CA ASP A 251 3.46 12.77 -15.74
C ASP A 251 3.03 13.12 -14.31
N ALA A 252 3.17 14.39 -13.90
CA ALA A 252 2.73 14.86 -12.60
C ALA A 252 1.22 14.63 -12.38
N LEU A 253 0.39 14.91 -13.38
CA LEU A 253 -1.05 14.66 -13.33
C LEU A 253 -1.35 13.17 -13.17
N CYS A 254 -0.78 12.32 -14.02
CA CYS A 254 -1.04 10.88 -13.99
C CYS A 254 -0.58 10.23 -12.67
N VAL A 255 0.58 10.64 -12.14
CA VAL A 255 1.07 10.17 -10.84
C VAL A 255 0.21 10.69 -9.70
N ALA A 256 -0.25 11.95 -9.74
CA ALA A 256 -1.16 12.49 -8.73
C ALA A 256 -2.52 11.76 -8.73
N LEU A 257 -3.08 11.44 -9.90
CA LEU A 257 -4.29 10.63 -10.02
C LEU A 257 -4.11 9.23 -9.43
N LEU A 258 -2.95 8.60 -9.65
CA LEU A 258 -2.62 7.30 -9.07
C LEU A 258 -2.57 7.37 -7.54
N ILE A 259 -1.82 8.34 -7.00
CA ILE A 259 -1.72 8.58 -5.56
C ILE A 259 -3.11 8.84 -4.96
N PHE A 260 -3.90 9.71 -5.60
CA PHE A 260 -5.25 10.05 -5.16
C PHE A 260 -6.18 8.82 -5.12
N THR A 261 -6.16 8.00 -6.18
CA THR A 261 -7.00 6.80 -6.28
C THR A 261 -6.70 5.82 -5.15
N VAL A 262 -5.42 5.56 -4.90
CA VAL A 262 -4.98 4.70 -3.79
C VAL A 262 -5.40 5.31 -2.44
N ARG A 263 -5.12 6.60 -2.22
CA ARG A 263 -5.40 7.27 -0.93
C ARG A 263 -6.88 7.37 -0.60
N THR A 264 -7.75 7.50 -1.60
CA THR A 264 -9.20 7.58 -1.38
C THR A 264 -9.87 6.22 -1.23
N THR A 265 -9.20 5.14 -1.63
CA THR A 265 -9.75 3.78 -1.59
C THR A 265 -9.02 2.82 -0.65
N GLU A 266 -7.96 3.26 0.01
CA GLU A 266 -7.36 2.50 1.12
C GLU A 266 -8.21 2.56 2.41
N ALA A 267 -7.99 1.58 3.29
CA ALA A 267 -8.71 1.49 4.56
C ALA A 267 -8.39 2.72 5.42
N PHE A 268 -9.36 3.17 6.23
CA PHE A 268 -9.09 4.26 7.18
C PHE A 268 -8.03 3.81 8.17
N ASN A 269 -6.84 4.42 8.08
CA ASN A 269 -5.83 4.22 9.09
C ASN A 269 -5.75 5.47 9.96
N GLN A 270 -6.05 5.31 11.26
CA GLN A 270 -5.92 6.39 12.24
C GLN A 270 -4.45 6.66 12.58
N GLN A 271 -3.52 5.78 12.21
CA GLN A 271 -2.10 5.91 12.53
C GLN A 271 -1.29 6.43 11.34
N SER A 272 -0.55 7.51 11.60
CA SER A 272 0.38 8.20 10.70
C SER A 272 1.63 7.37 10.37
N HIS A 273 1.48 6.21 9.74
CA HIS A 273 2.62 5.46 9.21
C HIS A 273 2.90 5.86 7.77
N VAL A 274 4.17 5.82 7.36
CA VAL A 274 4.57 6.10 5.97
C VAL A 274 3.89 5.08 5.06
N HIS A 275 3.00 5.55 4.18
CA HIS A 275 2.33 4.71 3.20
C HIS A 275 3.31 4.33 2.10
N HIS A 276 3.93 3.15 2.21
CA HIS A 276 4.94 2.68 1.24
C HIS A 276 4.44 2.62 -0.21
N LEU A 277 3.13 2.43 -0.42
CA LEU A 277 2.52 2.44 -1.76
C LEU A 277 2.70 3.80 -2.47
N HIS A 278 2.82 4.88 -1.71
CA HIS A 278 2.99 6.21 -2.28
C HIS A 278 4.46 6.62 -2.42
N PHE A 279 5.42 5.92 -1.81
CA PHE A 279 6.81 6.41 -1.75
C PHE A 279 7.43 6.65 -3.13
N ALA A 280 7.44 5.61 -3.99
CA ALA A 280 7.96 5.73 -5.35
C ALA A 280 7.17 6.75 -6.19
N ALA A 281 5.84 6.77 -6.02
CA ALA A 281 4.95 7.70 -6.71
C ALA A 281 5.22 9.16 -6.29
N SER A 282 5.35 9.45 -4.99
CA SER A 282 5.68 10.77 -4.46
C SER A 282 7.03 11.26 -4.96
N LYS A 283 8.03 10.38 -5.06
CA LYS A 283 9.33 10.72 -5.64
C LYS A 283 9.27 11.03 -7.14
N ARG A 284 8.46 10.28 -7.89
CA ARG A 284 8.22 10.60 -9.31
C ARG A 284 7.48 11.92 -9.46
N LEU A 285 6.46 12.15 -8.64
CA LEU A 285 5.68 13.38 -8.65
C LEU A 285 6.54 14.61 -8.34
N GLU A 286 7.35 14.56 -7.28
CA GLU A 286 8.30 15.62 -6.92
C GLU A 286 9.22 15.96 -8.10
N ARG A 287 9.78 14.95 -8.77
CA ARG A 287 10.67 15.14 -9.92
C ARG A 287 9.95 15.72 -11.14
N ALA A 288 8.77 15.22 -11.47
CA ALA A 288 7.96 15.73 -12.57
C ALA A 288 7.60 17.21 -12.36
N LEU A 289 7.17 17.58 -11.16
CA LEU A 289 6.86 18.96 -10.79
C LEU A 289 8.10 19.89 -10.83
N ASN A 290 9.27 19.40 -10.42
CA ASN A 290 10.53 20.14 -10.56
C ASN A 290 10.95 20.38 -12.02
N CYS A 291 10.34 19.66 -12.98
CA CYS A 291 10.57 19.86 -14.41
C CYS A 291 9.47 20.70 -15.08
N THR A 292 8.55 21.31 -14.31
CA THR A 292 7.53 22.24 -14.82
C THR A 292 7.88 23.69 -14.50
N ILE A 293 7.24 24.63 -15.19
CA ILE A 293 7.43 26.08 -15.00
C ILE A 293 6.11 26.79 -14.73
N ARG A 294 6.21 27.98 -14.12
CA ARG A 294 5.06 28.80 -13.74
C ARG A 294 4.06 29.03 -14.87
N THR A 295 4.52 29.28 -16.09
CA THR A 295 3.66 29.60 -17.24
C THR A 295 2.75 28.44 -17.66
N GLU A 296 3.15 27.20 -17.40
CA GLU A 296 2.31 26.02 -17.68
C GLU A 296 1.08 25.98 -16.76
N TRP A 297 1.19 26.50 -15.54
CA TRP A 297 0.15 26.45 -14.51
C TRP A 297 -0.75 27.69 -14.46
N GLN A 298 -0.39 28.78 -15.14
CA GLN A 298 -1.14 30.04 -15.13
C GLN A 298 -2.61 29.88 -15.56
N ASN A 299 -2.87 28.96 -16.50
CA ASN A 299 -4.22 28.72 -17.03
C ASN A 299 -5.00 27.65 -16.23
N CYS A 300 -4.33 26.92 -15.33
CA CYS A 300 -4.92 25.84 -14.54
C CYS A 300 -4.43 25.85 -13.07
N PRO A 301 -4.56 26.97 -12.35
CA PRO A 301 -4.01 27.11 -10.99
C PRO A 301 -4.62 26.12 -9.99
N ASP A 302 -5.89 25.75 -10.15
CA ASP A 302 -6.54 24.76 -9.28
C ASP A 302 -5.96 23.36 -9.46
N LEU A 303 -5.52 23.04 -10.68
CA LEU A 303 -4.91 21.76 -10.96
C LEU A 303 -3.56 21.64 -10.24
N LEU A 304 -2.76 22.71 -10.27
CA LEU A 304 -1.50 22.75 -9.52
C LEU A 304 -1.75 22.59 -8.01
N LEU A 305 -2.70 23.35 -7.45
CA LEU A 305 -3.07 23.25 -6.03
C LEU A 305 -3.53 21.83 -5.67
N TRP A 306 -4.31 21.19 -6.55
CA TRP A 306 -4.80 19.83 -6.37
C TRP A 306 -3.65 18.81 -6.33
N ILE A 307 -2.76 18.86 -7.33
CA ILE A 307 -1.59 17.97 -7.40
C ILE A 307 -0.67 18.14 -6.18
N LEU A 308 -0.34 19.39 -5.82
CA LEU A 308 0.53 19.69 -4.66
C LEU A 308 -0.10 19.22 -3.35
N SER A 309 -1.39 19.43 -3.16
CA SER A 309 -2.11 19.01 -1.95
C SER A 309 -2.11 17.49 -1.81
N ILE A 310 -2.34 16.76 -2.91
CA ILE A 310 -2.28 15.29 -2.92
C ILE A 310 -0.89 14.79 -2.57
N GLY A 311 0.14 15.38 -3.19
CA GLY A 311 1.53 15.05 -2.86
C GLY A 311 1.86 15.30 -1.39
N ALA A 312 1.44 16.45 -0.85
CA ALA A 312 1.69 16.82 0.54
C ALA A 312 0.97 15.91 1.55
N ILE A 313 -0.29 15.59 1.30
CA ILE A 313 -1.12 14.70 2.14
C ILE A 313 -0.57 13.27 2.10
N SER A 314 -0.16 12.79 0.94
CA SER A 314 0.22 11.38 0.76
C SER A 314 1.67 11.09 1.13
N ALA A 315 2.54 12.09 1.09
CA ALA A 315 3.92 11.97 1.55
C ALA A 315 4.04 11.99 3.09
N GLU A 316 2.99 12.30 3.85
CA GLU A 316 3.06 12.35 5.31
C GLU A 316 3.17 10.94 5.93
N PRO A 317 4.01 10.71 6.96
CA PRO A 317 4.92 11.64 7.66
C PRO A 317 6.37 11.65 7.13
N SER A 318 6.61 11.28 5.86
CA SER A 318 7.96 11.21 5.32
C SER A 318 8.64 12.59 5.27
N PRO A 319 9.99 12.63 5.29
CA PRO A 319 10.75 13.87 5.09
C PRO A 319 10.37 14.62 3.81
N ASP A 320 9.98 13.88 2.77
CA ASP A 320 9.62 14.41 1.45
C ASP A 320 8.37 15.29 1.50
N SER A 321 7.49 15.06 2.50
CA SER A 321 6.32 15.89 2.71
C SER A 321 6.68 17.37 2.93
N THR A 322 7.86 17.66 3.46
CA THR A 322 8.33 19.05 3.69
C THR A 322 8.44 19.83 2.38
N TRP A 323 8.95 19.20 1.32
CA TRP A 323 9.06 19.83 0.01
C TRP A 323 7.68 20.16 -0.56
N PHE A 324 6.74 19.21 -0.52
CA PHE A 324 5.37 19.44 -0.98
C PHE A 324 4.64 20.51 -0.18
N VAL A 325 4.79 20.56 1.14
CA VAL A 325 4.19 21.61 1.99
C VAL A 325 4.77 22.98 1.64
N TYR A 326 6.08 23.07 1.40
CA TYR A 326 6.72 24.31 0.97
C TYR A 326 6.17 24.79 -0.39
N GLN A 327 6.11 23.92 -1.40
CA GLN A 327 5.55 24.26 -2.70
C GLN A 327 4.06 24.63 -2.61
N THR A 328 3.29 23.92 -1.78
CA THR A 328 1.88 24.24 -1.51
C THR A 328 1.75 25.63 -0.88
N SER A 329 2.64 25.98 0.05
CA SER A 329 2.67 27.31 0.68
C SER A 329 2.93 28.42 -0.34
N LEU A 330 3.87 28.21 -1.27
CA LEU A 330 4.15 29.15 -2.36
C LEU A 330 2.94 29.31 -3.29
N ALA A 331 2.34 28.20 -3.75
CA ALA A 331 1.16 28.24 -4.61
C ALA A 331 -0.04 28.90 -3.93
N CYS A 332 -0.26 28.64 -2.64
CA CYS A 332 -1.31 29.31 -1.87
C CYS A 332 -1.07 30.82 -1.79
N ALA A 333 0.18 31.28 -1.66
CA ALA A 333 0.50 32.70 -1.66
C ALA A 333 0.30 33.33 -3.06
N GLU A 334 0.71 32.64 -4.12
CA GLU A 334 0.55 33.11 -5.51
C GLU A 334 -0.92 33.23 -5.92
N PHE A 335 -1.79 32.33 -5.44
CA PHE A 335 -3.21 32.29 -5.80
C PHE A 335 -4.15 32.88 -4.73
N ASP A 336 -3.61 33.66 -3.79
CA ASP A 336 -4.34 34.36 -2.72
C ASP A 336 -5.26 33.46 -1.88
N ILE A 337 -4.74 32.28 -1.51
CA ILE A 337 -5.40 31.32 -0.63
C ILE A 337 -4.99 31.60 0.82
N LEU A 338 -5.95 32.08 1.59
CA LEU A 338 -5.74 32.59 2.96
C LEU A 338 -6.31 31.69 4.07
N SER A 339 -6.95 30.57 3.73
CA SER A 339 -7.55 29.65 4.71
C SER A 339 -7.64 28.21 4.19
N ALA A 340 -7.80 27.26 5.11
CA ALA A 340 -8.05 25.86 4.79
C ALA A 340 -9.35 25.70 3.97
N GLU A 341 -10.40 26.45 4.31
CA GLU A 341 -11.69 26.43 3.62
C GLU A 341 -11.57 26.97 2.20
N ALA A 342 -10.79 28.04 2.00
CA ALA A 342 -10.52 28.57 0.67
C ALA A 342 -9.74 27.57 -0.18
N LEU A 343 -8.72 26.92 0.37
CA LEU A 343 -7.98 25.85 -0.31
C LEU A 343 -8.93 24.71 -0.69
N LEU A 344 -9.68 24.20 0.28
CA LEU A 344 -10.60 23.09 0.11
C LEU A 344 -11.65 23.38 -0.98
N LYS A 345 -12.18 24.60 -1.02
CA LYS A 345 -13.13 25.02 -2.06
C LYS A 345 -12.53 24.92 -3.46
N ARG A 346 -11.26 25.30 -3.64
CA ARG A 346 -10.55 25.18 -4.93
C ARG A 346 -10.30 23.71 -5.29
N LEU A 347 -9.90 22.90 -4.31
CA LEU A 347 -9.67 21.46 -4.50
C LEU A 347 -10.93 20.72 -4.96
N HIS A 348 -12.11 21.08 -4.44
CA HIS A 348 -13.39 20.49 -4.86
C HIS A 348 -13.72 20.75 -6.34
N LEU A 349 -13.21 21.83 -6.94
CA LEU A 349 -13.43 22.09 -8.37
C LEU A 349 -12.78 21.01 -9.25
N CYS A 350 -11.65 20.46 -8.80
CA CYS A 350 -10.90 19.42 -9.48
C CYS A 350 -11.37 17.98 -9.13
N GLY A 351 -12.48 17.82 -8.41
CA GLY A 351 -12.92 16.53 -7.91
C GLY A 351 -12.22 16.15 -6.61
N TRP A 352 -13.02 15.88 -5.58
CA TRP A 352 -12.53 15.64 -4.22
C TRP A 352 -13.44 14.65 -3.49
N VAL A 353 -12.88 13.77 -2.66
CA VAL A 353 -13.64 12.84 -1.82
C VAL A 353 -13.71 13.39 -0.40
N SER A 354 -14.79 14.12 -0.11
CA SER A 354 -14.88 14.95 1.10
C SER A 354 -14.72 14.14 2.39
N TYR A 355 -15.36 12.98 2.45
CA TYR A 355 -15.34 12.09 3.62
C TYR A 355 -13.93 11.59 3.98
N LYS A 356 -13.04 11.43 3.00
CA LYS A 356 -11.69 10.88 3.18
C LYS A 356 -10.65 11.95 3.43
N LEU A 357 -10.77 13.11 2.77
CA LEU A 357 -9.63 14.02 2.60
C LEU A 357 -9.84 15.43 3.18
N ASN A 358 -11.04 15.81 3.64
CA ASN A 358 -11.28 17.15 4.19
C ASN A 358 -10.40 17.45 5.42
N ASP A 359 -10.34 16.51 6.36
CA ASP A 359 -9.54 16.66 7.58
C ASP A 359 -8.04 16.73 7.26
N ALA A 360 -7.59 15.96 6.26
CA ALA A 360 -6.21 16.00 5.79
C ALA A 360 -5.81 17.37 5.22
N VAL A 361 -6.72 18.10 4.58
CA VAL A 361 -6.47 19.47 4.10
C VAL A 361 -6.36 20.45 5.27
N SER A 362 -7.14 20.26 6.33
CA SER A 362 -7.05 21.08 7.53
C SER A 362 -5.68 20.91 8.19
N HIS A 363 -5.19 19.67 8.33
CA HIS A 363 -3.84 19.38 8.83
C HIS A 363 -2.74 19.90 7.90
N LEU A 364 -2.89 19.77 6.58
CA LEU A 364 -1.98 20.36 5.61
C LEU A 364 -1.90 21.89 5.78
N TRP A 365 -3.03 22.55 5.98
CA TRP A 365 -3.09 23.99 6.19
C TRP A 365 -2.36 24.43 7.46
N GLU A 366 -2.55 23.72 8.58
CA GLU A 366 -1.80 23.96 9.81
C GLU A 366 -0.29 23.88 9.58
N ARG A 367 0.17 22.89 8.80
CA ARG A 367 1.58 22.74 8.44
C ARG A 367 2.09 23.90 7.58
N VAL A 368 1.30 24.35 6.61
CA VAL A 368 1.61 25.54 5.79
C VAL A 368 1.74 26.79 6.67
N VAL A 369 0.81 27.00 7.61
CA VAL A 369 0.86 28.14 8.53
C VAL A 369 2.09 28.06 9.43
N ASN A 370 2.35 26.89 10.04
CA ASN A 370 3.52 26.67 10.90
C ASN A 370 4.84 26.92 10.15
N LEU A 371 4.92 26.48 8.89
CA LEU A 371 6.07 26.73 8.02
C LEU A 371 6.31 28.23 7.81
N ARG A 372 5.24 29.01 7.57
CA ARG A 372 5.32 30.48 7.36
C ARG A 372 5.68 31.25 8.63
N LEU A 373 5.37 30.70 9.81
CA LEU A 373 5.70 31.30 11.11
C LEU A 373 7.09 30.94 11.61
N ALA A 374 7.75 29.93 11.02
CA ALA A 374 9.08 29.51 11.43
C ALA A 374 10.12 30.62 11.17
N PRO A 375 10.84 31.11 12.19
CA PRO A 375 11.72 32.29 12.07
C PRO A 375 12.96 32.07 11.19
N PHE A 376 13.27 30.81 10.83
CA PHE A 376 14.38 30.43 9.96
C PHE A 376 14.00 29.16 9.19
N PHE A 377 13.23 29.29 8.10
CA PHE A 377 13.15 28.20 7.14
C PHE A 377 14.31 28.35 6.15
N GLU A 378 15.36 27.55 6.33
CA GLU A 378 16.32 27.31 5.25
C GLU A 378 15.58 26.54 4.16
N ALA A 379 15.28 27.21 3.04
CA ALA A 379 14.73 26.54 1.88
C ALA A 379 15.63 25.35 1.50
N PRO A 380 15.07 24.21 1.04
CA PRO A 380 15.87 23.05 0.62
C PRO A 380 17.02 23.52 -0.28
N SER A 381 18.25 23.19 0.13
CA SER A 381 19.52 23.84 -0.23
C SER A 381 19.98 23.67 -1.69
N LYS A 382 19.07 23.70 -2.66
CA LYS A 382 19.35 23.63 -4.10
C LYS A 382 19.07 24.93 -4.87
N ALA A 383 18.75 26.03 -4.18
CA ALA A 383 18.49 27.31 -4.84
C ALA A 383 19.82 28.01 -5.20
N GLU A 384 20.32 27.78 -6.40
CA GLU A 384 21.34 28.66 -7.02
C GLU A 384 20.74 30.01 -7.45
N ASP A 385 19.41 30.18 -7.37
CA ASP A 385 18.71 31.42 -7.71
C ASP A 385 17.69 31.79 -6.61
N ALA A 386 17.97 32.84 -5.84
CA ALA A 386 17.14 33.26 -4.71
C ALA A 386 15.74 33.76 -5.13
N ASP A 387 15.56 34.11 -6.41
CA ASP A 387 14.31 34.65 -6.96
C ASP A 387 13.41 33.58 -7.64
N SER A 388 13.88 32.33 -7.76
CA SER A 388 13.14 31.25 -8.44
C SER A 388 13.36 29.89 -7.72
N PRO A 389 12.62 29.60 -6.63
CA PRO A 389 12.76 28.34 -5.92
C PRO A 389 12.44 27.16 -6.85
N ALA A 390 13.29 26.13 -6.85
CA ALA A 390 13.07 24.91 -7.62
C ALA A 390 11.70 24.30 -7.31
N GLY A 391 10.92 24.01 -8.36
CA GLY A 391 9.55 23.53 -8.25
C GLY A 391 8.63 24.13 -9.31
N PRO A 392 7.32 23.83 -9.28
CA PRO A 392 6.39 24.16 -10.38
C PRO A 392 6.19 25.66 -10.64
N LEU A 393 6.54 26.52 -9.70
CA LEU A 393 6.39 27.98 -9.81
C LEU A 393 7.70 28.70 -10.18
N GLN A 394 8.74 27.95 -10.54
CA GLN A 394 9.99 28.48 -11.05
C GLN A 394 9.81 29.13 -12.44
N GLN A 395 10.68 30.08 -12.77
CA GLN A 395 10.64 30.76 -14.07
C GLN A 395 11.31 29.94 -15.19
N HIS A 396 12.33 29.15 -14.84
CA HIS A 396 13.13 28.35 -15.76
C HIS A 396 13.46 26.99 -15.11
N VAL A 397 13.52 25.93 -15.90
CA VAL A 397 14.00 24.60 -15.45
C VAL A 397 15.49 24.49 -15.71
N ALA A 398 16.27 23.99 -14.75
CA ALA A 398 17.68 23.70 -14.98
C ALA A 398 17.84 22.50 -15.95
N GLU A 399 18.68 22.62 -16.99
CA GLU A 399 18.96 21.55 -17.98
C GLU A 399 19.31 20.15 -17.39
N PRO A 400 20.07 19.99 -16.28
CA PRO A 400 20.38 18.68 -15.74
C PRO A 400 19.16 17.91 -15.18
N ASP A 401 18.10 18.60 -14.74
CA ASP A 401 16.91 17.95 -14.19
C ASP A 401 16.08 17.26 -15.31
N LEU A 402 16.10 17.82 -16.53
CA LEU A 402 15.41 17.26 -17.71
C LEU A 402 16.00 15.92 -18.19
N ASN A 403 17.32 15.71 -18.13
CA ASN A 403 17.90 14.43 -18.55
C ASN A 403 17.85 13.38 -17.43
N ALA A 404 17.87 13.83 -16.17
CA ALA A 404 17.83 12.95 -15.01
C ALA A 404 16.46 12.31 -14.81
N TRP A 405 15.35 12.97 -15.18
CA TRP A 405 14.01 12.39 -15.01
C TRP A 405 13.71 11.24 -15.99
N GLU A 406 14.21 11.30 -17.23
CA GLU A 406 13.98 10.29 -18.27
C GLU A 406 14.75 8.97 -18.03
N SER A 407 15.85 9.03 -17.26
CA SER A 407 16.79 7.90 -17.11
C SER A 407 16.62 7.07 -15.83
N ILE A 408 15.61 7.33 -15.01
CA ILE A 408 15.46 6.68 -13.71
C ILE A 408 14.86 5.29 -13.83
N ASP A 409 15.55 4.30 -13.24
CA ASP A 409 15.00 2.98 -12.98
C ASP A 409 14.14 3.02 -11.71
N TRP A 410 12.88 3.44 -11.85
CA TRP A 410 11.93 3.60 -10.75
C TRP A 410 11.78 2.36 -9.84
N PRO A 411 11.78 1.12 -10.36
CA PRO A 411 11.84 -0.10 -9.55
C PRO A 411 13.01 -0.18 -8.56
N THR A 412 14.19 0.32 -8.93
CA THR A 412 15.40 0.20 -8.07
C THR A 412 15.37 1.11 -6.85
N LEU A 413 14.57 2.19 -6.87
CA LEU A 413 14.47 3.12 -5.75
C LEU A 413 13.76 2.51 -4.53
N ASN A 414 12.95 1.47 -4.72
CA ASN A 414 12.26 0.77 -3.62
C ASN A 414 13.15 -0.24 -2.88
N LEU A 415 14.26 -0.67 -3.50
CA LEU A 415 15.20 -1.64 -2.91
C LEU A 415 16.26 -0.98 -2.01
N GLY A 416 16.33 0.35 -1.97
CA GLY A 416 17.38 1.12 -1.29
C GLY A 416 17.32 1.18 0.25
N PHE A 417 16.38 0.48 0.89
CA PHE A 417 16.20 0.54 2.35
C PHE A 417 17.18 -0.34 3.15
N ASP A 418 18.05 -1.13 2.49
CA ASP A 418 18.91 -2.13 3.15
C ASP A 418 20.32 -1.66 3.54
N HIS A 419 20.64 -0.37 3.49
CA HIS A 419 21.93 0.10 4.02
C HIS A 419 21.76 0.95 5.30
N PRO A 420 21.91 0.35 6.50
CA PRO A 420 22.38 1.12 7.63
C PRO A 420 23.74 1.68 7.22
N ASN A 421 23.80 3.01 7.20
CA ASN A 421 24.96 3.80 6.86
C ASN A 421 26.09 3.49 7.87
N LYS A 422 26.85 2.41 7.64
CA LYS A 422 28.10 2.14 8.33
C LYS A 422 29.12 3.12 7.75
N GLY A 423 29.12 4.34 8.27
CA GLY A 423 30.22 5.26 8.11
C GLY A 423 31.50 4.60 8.60
N GLN A 424 32.30 4.09 7.67
CA GLN A 424 33.71 3.82 7.90
C GLN A 424 34.41 5.18 8.07
N ILE A 425 34.50 5.64 9.31
CA ILE A 425 35.60 6.52 9.71
C ILE A 425 36.82 5.60 9.80
N LYS A 426 37.67 5.63 8.76
CA LYS A 426 39.04 5.16 8.87
C LYS A 426 39.89 6.36 9.22
N ASP A 427 40.29 6.46 10.48
CA ASP A 427 41.45 7.26 10.86
C ASP A 427 42.74 6.55 10.38
N PRO A 428 43.67 7.28 9.75
CA PRO A 428 45.03 6.80 9.54
C PRO A 428 45.91 7.18 10.74
N ASP A 429 46.97 6.39 10.93
CA ASP A 429 48.11 6.58 11.83
C ASP A 429 47.93 6.24 13.32
N ASP A 430 48.50 5.09 13.73
CA ASP A 430 49.70 5.17 14.58
C ASP A 430 50.58 3.91 14.50
N ARG A 431 51.88 4.13 14.74
CA ARG A 431 53.02 3.25 14.47
C ARG A 431 53.37 2.31 15.63
N SER A 432 53.96 1.17 15.24
CA SER A 432 55.10 0.46 15.87
C SER A 432 54.96 -0.17 17.27
N THR A 433 55.14 -1.50 17.35
CA THR A 433 56.31 -2.21 17.96
C THR A 433 56.08 -3.75 17.91
N ILE A 434 56.88 -4.51 17.16
CA ILE A 434 58.00 -5.41 17.58
C ILE A 434 57.59 -6.54 18.56
N ALA A 435 57.64 -7.80 18.08
CA ALA A 435 58.41 -8.95 18.61
C ALA A 435 57.74 -10.32 18.38
N GLU A 436 58.38 -11.12 17.52
CA GLU A 436 58.75 -12.54 17.64
C GLU A 436 57.94 -13.54 18.50
N GLY A 437 57.72 -14.74 17.93
CA GLY A 437 57.62 -15.97 18.74
C GLY A 437 56.90 -17.15 18.10
N CYS A 438 57.66 -18.11 17.56
CA CYS A 438 57.26 -19.43 17.06
C CYS A 438 56.32 -20.25 17.97
N GLY A 439 55.57 -21.17 17.35
CA GLY A 439 55.54 -22.56 17.85
C GLY A 439 54.19 -23.28 17.91
N SER A 440 53.94 -24.13 16.90
CA SER A 440 53.47 -25.53 16.99
C SER A 440 52.19 -25.90 17.74
N GLY A 441 51.32 -26.63 17.01
CA GLY A 441 50.91 -27.98 17.41
C GLY A 441 49.62 -28.12 18.21
N ALA A 442 48.56 -28.57 17.51
CA ALA A 442 47.38 -29.23 18.08
C ALA A 442 47.75 -30.60 18.71
N PRO A 443 46.79 -31.45 19.11
CA PRO A 443 45.48 -31.24 19.78
C PRO A 443 45.43 -32.01 21.13
N ASP A 444 44.45 -31.77 22.01
CA ASP A 444 43.76 -32.91 22.64
C ASP A 444 42.49 -32.53 23.41
N GLU A 445 41.67 -33.57 23.51
CA GLU A 445 40.31 -33.68 24.00
C GLU A 445 40.10 -33.44 25.50
N SER A 446 38.83 -33.14 25.81
CA SER A 446 38.07 -33.62 26.97
C SER A 446 38.33 -32.95 28.33
N LEU A 447 37.28 -32.32 28.88
CA LEU A 447 36.46 -32.87 29.98
C LEU A 447 35.66 -31.76 30.69
N TYR A 448 34.37 -32.04 30.79
CA TYR A 448 33.39 -31.60 31.79
C TYR A 448 33.85 -30.67 32.92
N THR A 449 33.13 -29.56 33.08
CA THR A 449 32.75 -29.07 34.42
C THR A 449 31.37 -28.41 34.39
N PHE A 450 30.50 -28.94 35.24
CA PHE A 450 29.15 -28.47 35.55
C PHE A 450 29.28 -27.45 36.70
N GLY A 451 28.64 -26.27 36.61
CA GLY A 451 28.60 -25.36 37.76
C GLY A 451 28.12 -23.93 37.51
N SER A 452 26.80 -23.73 37.57
CA SER A 452 26.10 -22.69 38.35
C SER A 452 26.41 -21.18 38.13
N GLY A 453 25.37 -20.46 37.68
CA GLY A 453 25.08 -19.04 38.01
C GLY A 453 25.88 -18.03 37.17
N TYR A 454 25.30 -17.10 36.43
CA TYR A 454 24.25 -16.17 36.80
C TYR A 454 23.38 -15.83 35.59
N ALA A 455 22.08 -15.72 35.83
CA ALA A 455 21.12 -15.16 34.90
C ALA A 455 21.38 -13.65 34.73
N PHE A 456 21.71 -13.23 33.51
CA PHE A 456 21.36 -11.91 33.02
C PHE A 456 20.33 -12.11 31.91
N THR A 457 19.07 -12.07 32.30
CA THR A 457 17.95 -11.83 31.38
C THR A 457 18.09 -10.40 30.87
N CYS A 458 18.81 -10.23 29.76
CA CYS A 458 18.70 -9.01 28.97
C CYS A 458 17.44 -9.17 28.11
N THR A 459 16.30 -8.72 28.63
CA THR A 459 15.07 -8.56 27.85
C THR A 459 15.27 -7.41 26.88
N TYR A 460 15.98 -7.68 25.79
CA TYR A 460 15.98 -6.80 24.62
C TYR A 460 14.69 -7.10 23.87
N SER A 461 13.66 -6.29 24.08
CA SER A 461 12.51 -6.25 23.18
C SER A 461 12.93 -5.35 22.01
N PRO A 462 13.28 -5.87 20.83
CA PRO A 462 13.46 -5.01 19.68
C PRO A 462 12.12 -4.34 19.40
N ASN A 463 12.13 -3.02 19.20
CA ASN A 463 11.01 -2.31 18.60
C ASN A 463 10.75 -2.95 17.24
N ARG A 464 9.81 -3.90 17.19
CA ARG A 464 9.36 -4.54 15.95
C ARG A 464 8.58 -3.50 15.19
N SER A 465 9.18 -2.91 14.17
CA SER A 465 8.50 -1.99 13.28
C SER A 465 7.45 -2.76 12.48
N LYS A 466 6.22 -2.25 12.48
CA LYS A 466 5.03 -2.89 11.93
C LYS A 466 5.02 -2.70 10.41
N PHE A 467 5.82 -3.47 9.70
CA PHE A 467 5.85 -3.45 8.24
C PHE A 467 5.29 -4.76 7.73
N LEU A 468 4.08 -4.72 7.17
CA LEU A 468 3.50 -5.83 6.44
C LEU A 468 2.85 -5.27 5.19
N ILE A 469 2.96 -6.03 4.10
CA ILE A 469 2.39 -5.73 2.79
C ILE A 469 0.89 -5.40 2.99
N PRO A 470 0.44 -4.15 2.77
CA PRO A 470 -0.88 -3.66 3.21
C PRO A 470 -2.09 -4.34 2.55
N ILE A 471 -1.85 -5.20 1.57
CA ILE A 471 -2.84 -5.50 0.53
C ILE A 471 -3.67 -6.75 0.87
N LEU A 472 -3.21 -7.58 1.82
CA LEU A 472 -3.97 -8.74 2.30
C LEU A 472 -4.11 -8.83 3.81
N LEU A 473 -3.28 -8.07 4.51
CA LEU A 473 -3.45 -7.80 5.92
C LEU A 473 -3.83 -6.35 6.00
N GLY A 474 -5.14 -6.08 5.90
CA GLY A 474 -5.67 -4.76 6.21
C GLY A 474 -5.02 -4.28 7.50
N ALA A 475 -4.12 -3.31 7.37
CA ALA A 475 -3.41 -2.74 8.50
C ALA A 475 -4.49 -2.20 9.46
N ASP A 476 -4.51 -2.77 10.67
CA ASP A 476 -5.29 -2.34 11.84
C ASP A 476 -6.77 -2.78 11.98
N ILE A 477 -7.08 -4.08 11.88
CA ILE A 477 -8.49 -4.53 12.11
C ILE A 477 -8.73 -5.60 13.21
N LEU A 478 -7.76 -5.87 14.09
CA LEU A 478 -8.01 -6.66 15.31
C LEU A 478 -7.36 -6.07 16.58
N GLY A 479 -7.15 -4.74 16.59
CA GLY A 479 -6.54 -4.02 17.71
C GLY A 479 -7.51 -3.62 18.83
N GLU A 480 -8.77 -3.36 18.51
CA GLU A 480 -9.76 -2.92 19.50
C GLU A 480 -10.60 -4.10 19.98
N TYR A 481 -10.17 -4.77 21.06
CA TYR A 481 -11.04 -5.41 22.07
C TYR A 481 -10.21 -6.21 23.09
N ILE A 482 -9.26 -5.58 23.79
CA ILE A 482 -8.90 -6.03 25.16
C ILE A 482 -8.61 -4.78 26.00
N GLY A 483 -9.66 -4.21 26.59
CA GLY A 483 -9.52 -3.36 27.78
C GLY A 483 -9.22 -4.22 29.01
N PRO A 484 -8.58 -3.67 30.06
CA PRO A 484 -8.12 -4.43 31.20
C PRO A 484 -9.34 -4.89 32.01
N THR A 485 -9.72 -6.16 31.90
CA THR A 485 -10.67 -6.76 32.83
C THR A 485 -9.93 -7.13 34.10
N THR A 486 -10.27 -6.39 35.14
CA THR A 486 -10.02 -6.64 36.54
C THR A 486 -10.19 -8.12 36.90
N GLN A 487 -9.23 -8.62 37.67
CA GLN A 487 -9.38 -9.83 38.48
C GLN A 487 -10.70 -9.79 39.26
N HIS A 488 -11.60 -10.74 39.03
CA HIS A 488 -12.39 -11.34 40.11
C HIS A 488 -12.88 -12.74 39.72
N SER A 489 -12.38 -13.71 40.49
CA SER A 489 -12.90 -15.03 40.81
C SER A 489 -14.37 -15.32 40.47
N TYR A 490 -14.62 -16.39 39.71
CA TYR A 490 -15.72 -17.32 40.00
C TYR A 490 -15.35 -18.76 39.59
N SER A 491 -15.02 -19.54 40.61
CA SER A 491 -15.15 -20.99 40.64
C SER A 491 -16.60 -21.36 40.98
N HIS A 492 -17.32 -22.04 40.08
CA HIS A 492 -18.26 -23.14 40.38
C HIS A 492 -19.11 -23.46 39.16
N TRP A 493 -19.39 -24.76 39.00
CA TRP A 493 -20.51 -25.42 38.29
C TRP A 493 -20.06 -26.47 37.26
N MET A 494 -19.67 -27.62 37.82
CA MET A 494 -19.81 -28.95 37.24
C MET A 494 -20.45 -29.83 38.32
N ASN A 495 -21.69 -30.26 38.09
CA ASN A 495 -22.34 -31.52 38.52
C ASN A 495 -23.84 -31.33 38.77
N GLY A 496 -24.66 -32.15 38.10
CA GLY A 496 -26.10 -32.22 38.36
C GLY A 496 -26.88 -32.96 37.28
N SER A 497 -26.72 -34.28 37.26
CA SER A 497 -27.36 -35.27 36.38
C SER A 497 -28.88 -35.42 36.59
N HIS A 498 -29.56 -35.89 35.53
CA HIS A 498 -30.78 -36.73 35.50
C HIS A 498 -32.08 -36.26 36.21
N ASN A 499 -33.17 -36.06 35.45
CA ASN A 499 -34.16 -37.12 35.16
C ASN A 499 -35.34 -36.66 34.28
N HIS A 500 -35.87 -37.65 33.55
CA HIS A 500 -37.14 -37.81 32.82
C HIS A 500 -38.34 -36.90 33.13
N HIS A 501 -39.10 -36.48 32.09
CA HIS A 501 -40.29 -37.23 31.63
C HIS A 501 -40.86 -36.71 30.30
N GLU A 502 -41.41 -37.65 29.54
CA GLU A 502 -42.21 -37.54 28.32
C GLU A 502 -43.46 -36.65 28.49
N GLN A 503 -43.76 -35.80 27.51
CA GLN A 503 -44.82 -35.97 26.50
C GLN A 503 -44.79 -34.80 25.51
#